data_AF-A0A6S6FYM7-F1
#
_entry.id   AF-A0A6S6FYM7-F1
#
_cell.length_a   1.000
_cell.length_b   1.000
_cell.length_c   1.000
_cell.angle_alpha   90.00
_cell.angle_beta   90.00
_cell.angle_gamma   90.00
#
_symmetry.space_group_name_H-M   'P 1'
#
loop_
_entity.id
_entity.type
_entity.pdbx_description
1 polymer ?
#
loop_
_entity_poly.entity_id
_entity_poly.type
_entity_poly.pdbx_seq_one_letter_code
_entity_poly.pdbx_strand_id
1 'polypeptide(L)'
;MAPLQIVAVEAWRDSAGTLHSSKEAALTVEVEKALGRIGNGGSESMTPGLARKIIDNRDVLLPLFDAFGPIERAVAECSST
;
A
#
# COMPACT_ATOMS: atom_id res chain seq x y z
N MET A 1 -32.60 -1.13 32.29
CA MET A 1 -32.18 -1.18 30.88
C MET A 1 -30.95 -0.29 30.77
N ALA A 2 -29.76 -0.86 30.62
CA ALA A 2 -28.53 -0.06 30.50
C ALA A 2 -28.47 0.58 29.10
N PRO A 3 -27.99 1.83 28.96
CA PRO A 3 -27.86 2.46 27.65
C PRO A 3 -26.84 1.72 26.79
N LEU A 4 -27.18 1.45 25.53
CA LEU A 4 -26.24 0.96 24.53
C LEU A 4 -25.20 2.05 24.27
N GLN A 5 -23.98 1.88 24.76
CA GLN A 5 -22.84 2.72 24.37
C GLN A 5 -22.50 2.42 22.91
N ILE A 6 -22.88 3.33 22.01
CA ILE A 6 -22.42 3.31 20.63
C ILE A 6 -20.96 3.77 20.65
N VAL A 7 -20.04 2.83 20.51
CA VAL A 7 -18.62 3.12 20.30
C VAL A 7 -18.44 3.37 18.81
N ALA A 8 -18.05 4.59 18.44
CA ALA A 8 -17.66 4.89 17.08
C ALA A 8 -16.38 4.11 16.76
N VAL A 9 -16.47 3.10 15.89
CA VAL A 9 -15.31 2.39 15.37
C VAL A 9 -14.72 3.25 14.25
N GLU A 10 -13.47 3.68 14.39
CA GLU A 10 -12.75 4.32 13.29
C GLU A 10 -12.59 3.30 12.16
N ALA A 11 -13.29 3.53 11.06
CA ALA A 11 -13.21 2.71 9.85
C ALA A 11 -12.39 3.47 8.80
N TRP A 12 -11.38 2.80 8.25
CA TRP A 12 -10.50 3.36 7.23
C TRP A 12 -11.03 2.99 5.85
N ARG A 13 -11.23 3.98 4.99
CA ARG A 13 -11.81 3.78 3.66
C ARG A 13 -10.71 3.67 2.60
N ASP A 14 -10.81 2.67 1.75
CA ASP A 14 -9.96 2.54 0.55
C ASP A 14 -10.48 3.39 -0.62
N SER A 15 -9.75 3.47 -1.74
CA SER A 15 -10.14 4.29 -2.90
C SER A 15 -11.42 3.80 -3.61
N ALA A 16 -11.81 2.55 -3.38
CA ALA A 16 -13.05 1.96 -3.91
C ALA A 16 -14.25 2.18 -2.98
N GLY A 17 -14.04 2.76 -1.80
CA GLY A 17 -15.09 3.01 -0.81
C GLY A 17 -15.27 1.91 0.23
N THR A 18 -14.48 0.82 0.18
CA THR A 18 -14.55 -0.27 1.14
C THR A 18 -14.02 0.17 2.50
N LEU A 19 -14.69 -0.24 3.57
CA LEU A 19 -14.29 0.06 4.93
C LEU A 19 -13.42 -1.06 5.51
N HIS A 20 -12.34 -0.67 6.17
CA HIS A 20 -11.34 -1.54 6.79
C HIS A 20 -11.20 -1.24 8.27
N SER A 21 -10.84 -2.26 9.05
CA SER A 21 -10.66 -2.17 10.50
C SER A 21 -9.38 -1.45 10.93
N SER A 22 -8.47 -1.15 9.99
CA SER A 22 -7.20 -0.46 10.26
C SER A 22 -6.71 0.30 9.02
N LYS A 23 -5.87 1.31 9.25
CA LYS A 23 -5.20 2.07 8.19
C LYS A 23 -4.30 1.19 7.36
N GLU A 24 -3.56 0.28 7.99
CA GLU A 24 -2.68 -0.68 7.34
C GLU A 24 -3.44 -1.60 6.39
N ALA A 25 -4.63 -2.08 6.78
CA ALA A 25 -5.46 -2.92 5.92
C ALA A 25 -5.94 -2.15 4.68
N ALA A 26 -6.43 -0.92 4.86
CA ALA A 26 -6.83 -0.06 3.74
C ALA A 26 -5.64 0.23 2.80
N LEU A 27 -4.47 0.58 3.36
CA LEU A 27 -3.26 0.84 2.58
C LEU A 27 -2.74 -0.41 1.85
N THR A 28 -2.82 -1.59 2.47
CA THR A 28 -2.39 -2.84 1.82
C THR A 28 -3.19 -3.07 0.54
N VAL A 29 -4.51 -2.87 0.58
CA VAL A 29 -5.37 -2.99 -0.61
C VAL A 29 -5.00 -1.98 -1.70
N GLU A 30 -4.70 -0.74 -1.32
CA GLU A 30 -4.25 0.27 -2.29
C GLU A 30 -2.90 -0.10 -2.94
N VAL A 31 -1.97 -0.62 -2.15
CA VAL A 31 -0.68 -1.10 -2.68
C VAL A 31 -0.88 -2.32 -3.58
N GLU A 32 -1.75 -3.28 -3.22
CA GLU A 32 -2.08 -4.42 -4.08
C GLU A 32 -2.66 -3.97 -5.42
N LYS A 33 -3.59 -2.99 -5.41
CA LYS A 33 -4.14 -2.39 -6.63
C LYS A 33 -3.05 -1.75 -7.49
N ALA A 34 -2.15 -0.98 -6.88
CA ALA A 34 -1.06 -0.30 -7.57
C ALA A 34 -0.04 -1.28 -8.18
N LEU A 35 0.28 -2.36 -7.47
CA LEU A 35 1.17 -3.42 -7.96
C LEU A 35 0.54 -4.23 -9.12
N GLY A 36 -0.79 -4.32 -9.17
CA GLY A 36 -1.48 -5.18 -10.11
C GLY A 36 -1.17 -6.66 -9.86
N ARG A 37 -1.31 -7.49 -10.89
CA ARG A 37 -1.07 -8.94 -10.78
C ARG A 37 0.41 -9.26 -10.99
N ILE A 38 1.07 -9.76 -9.94
CA ILE A 38 2.45 -10.21 -9.99
C ILE A 38 2.50 -11.74 -9.84
N GLY A 39 3.05 -12.42 -10.84
CA GLY A 39 3.14 -13.89 -10.92
C GLY A 39 2.06 -14.52 -11.82
N ASN A 40 2.04 -15.86 -11.89
CA ASN A 40 1.12 -16.64 -12.75
C ASN A 40 -0.36 -16.57 -12.29
N GLY A 41 -0.58 -16.05 -11.08
CA GLY A 41 -1.85 -15.66 -10.47
C GLY A 41 -2.86 -16.76 -10.17
N GLY A 42 -4.05 -16.37 -9.71
CA GLY A 42 -4.87 -17.24 -8.86
C GLY A 42 -4.26 -17.32 -7.46
N SER A 43 -4.21 -18.51 -6.85
CA SER A 43 -3.60 -18.75 -5.53
C SER A 43 -2.08 -18.55 -5.50
N GLU A 44 -1.43 -18.43 -6.65
CA GLU A 44 0.01 -18.18 -6.79
C GLU A 44 0.35 -16.68 -6.97
N SER A 45 -0.62 -15.77 -6.74
CA SER A 45 -0.35 -14.34 -6.79
C SER A 45 0.60 -13.93 -5.68
N MET A 46 1.72 -13.30 -6.04
CA MET A 46 2.67 -12.75 -5.07
C MET A 46 2.25 -11.37 -4.57
N THR A 47 1.28 -10.73 -5.24
CA THR A 47 0.84 -9.35 -4.97
C THR A 47 0.53 -9.09 -3.49
N PRO A 48 -0.27 -9.92 -2.77
CA PRO A 48 -0.59 -9.64 -1.37
C PRO A 48 0.63 -9.68 -0.46
N GLY A 49 1.54 -10.64 -0.70
CA GLY A 49 2.78 -10.77 0.06
C GLY A 49 3.73 -9.58 -0.15
N LEU A 50 3.85 -9.11 -1.39
CA LEU A 50 4.64 -7.94 -1.74
C LEU A 50 4.06 -6.65 -1.15
N ALA A 51 2.74 -6.46 -1.24
CA ALA A 51 2.06 -5.31 -0.67
C ALA A 51 2.30 -5.21 0.84
N ARG A 52 2.14 -6.33 1.56
CA ARG A 52 2.44 -6.37 3.00
C ARG A 52 3.91 -6.06 3.29
N LYS A 53 4.86 -6.60 2.53
CA LYS A 53 6.28 -6.28 2.70
C LYS A 53 6.60 -4.79 2.48
N ILE A 54 5.95 -4.14 1.51
CA ILE A 54 6.10 -2.70 1.28
C ILE A 54 5.57 -1.91 2.47
N ILE A 55 4.38 -2.24 2.98
CA ILE A 55 3.79 -1.58 4.15
C ILE A 55 4.66 -1.76 5.40
N ASP A 56 5.18 -2.97 5.62
CA ASP A 56 6.05 -3.30 6.76
C ASP A 56 7.36 -2.51 6.73
N ASN A 57 7.87 -2.18 5.53
CA ASN A 57 9.14 -1.46 5.35
C ASN A 57 8.93 0.01 4.93
N ARG A 58 7.71 0.54 5.00
CA ARG A 58 7.37 1.86 4.46
C ARG A 58 8.25 2.98 5.03
N ASP A 59 8.60 2.89 6.32
CA ASP A 59 9.35 3.93 7.02
C ASP A 59 10.82 3.96 6.53
N VAL A 60 11.30 2.85 5.95
CA VAL A 60 12.61 2.76 5.28
C VAL A 60 12.49 3.11 3.79
N LEU A 61 11.41 2.70 3.13
CA LEU A 61 11.22 2.89 1.68
C LEU A 61 10.87 4.33 1.31
N LEU A 62 10.01 5.01 2.08
CA LEU A 62 9.56 6.37 1.78
C LEU A 62 10.73 7.37 1.68
N PRO A 63 11.69 7.42 2.63
CA PRO A 63 12.86 8.29 2.50
C PRO A 63 13.72 7.98 1.26
N LEU A 64 13.79 6.71 0.83
CA LEU A 64 14.53 6.33 -0.37
C LEU A 64 13.84 6.87 -1.62
N PHE A 65 12.52 6.72 -1.72
CA PHE A 65 11.77 7.26 -2.85
C PHE A 65 11.88 8.80 -2.94
N ASP A 66 11.87 9.49 -1.80
CA ASP A 66 12.08 10.94 -1.77
C ASP A 66 13.51 11.33 -2.19
N ALA A 67 14.52 10.58 -1.74
CA ALA A 67 15.93 10.86 -2.03
C ALA A 67 16.30 10.67 -3.51
N PHE A 68 15.79 9.61 -4.15
CA PHE A 68 16.07 9.35 -5.57
C PHE A 68 15.12 10.10 -6.51
N GLY A 69 14.02 10.67 -5.99
CA GLY A 69 13.01 11.34 -6.79
C GLY A 69 12.35 10.41 -7.82
N PRO A 70 11.59 10.96 -8.78
CA PRO A 70 10.94 10.17 -9.82
C PRO A 70 11.96 9.43 -10.68
N ILE A 71 11.69 8.16 -11.00
CA ILE A 71 12.53 7.32 -11.90
C ILE A 71 12.78 8.00 -13.26
N GLU A 72 11.89 8.89 -13.70
CA GLU A 72 12.06 9.71 -14.91
C GLU A 72 13.32 10.59 -14.88
N ARG A 73 13.84 10.97 -13.69
CA ARG A 73 15.14 11.65 -13.54
C ARG A 73 16.33 10.69 -13.64
N ALA A 74 16.19 9.46 -13.16
CA ALA A 74 17.28 8.48 -13.15
C ALA A 74 17.69 8.01 -14.55
N VAL A 75 16.76 7.97 -15.51
CA VAL A 75 17.08 7.64 -16.91
C VAL A 75 17.93 8.73 -17.57
N ALA A 76 17.73 10.01 -17.20
CA ALA A 76 18.51 11.12 -17.74
C ALA A 76 19.97 11.07 -17.25
N GLU A 77 20.20 10.69 -15.99
CA GLU A 77 21.54 10.58 -15.39
C GLU A 77 22.33 9.36 -15.90
N CYS A 78 21.67 8.23 -16.15
CA CYS A 78 22.32 7.06 -16.76
C CYS A 78 22.58 7.20 -18.28
N SER A 79 21.97 8.17 -18.96
CA SER A 79 22.16 8.38 -20.41
C SER A 79 23.23 9.42 -20.73
N SER A 80 23.91 9.98 -19.72
CA SER A 80 24.88 11.07 -19.87
C SER A 80 26.32 10.71 -19.44
N THR A 81 26.59 9.42 -19.19
CA THR A 81 27.95 8.83 -19.07
C THR A 81 28.27 7.92 -20.25
#